data_AF-A0A7L9BM23-F1
#
_entry.id   AF-A0A7L9BM23-F1
#
_cell.length_a   1.000
_cell.length_b   1.000
_cell.length_c   1.000
_cell.angle_alpha   90.00
_cell.angle_beta   90.00
_cell.angle_gamma   90.00
#
_symmetry.space_group_name_H-M   'P 1'
#
loop_
_entity.id
_entity.type
_entity.pdbx_description
1 polymer ?
#
loop_
_entity_poly.entity_id
_entity_poly.type
_entity_poly.pdbx_seq_one_letter_code
_entity_poly.pdbx_strand_id
1 'polypeptide(L)'
;MTRVIENLGLVLMLAGVVVSAVAVWRSVQRAGVSGCPGVDPGGAWWRWAWSPWRWVRRPWCGYDLSGAPVVDGVVTCPECGRRGAVPARRRAGGRWRAGVVSAVLLAAGVACWEVRWVRGARWAGRAPTGVLLAAETAAPWFWSPRLEQELSARSKAGVWWVWGRWLERCASVAMGADGARYNADWGASVLGSRLPGSMPAVERALESGDRQRRQYAAGVVMGAVGRGVLDAGALPESFWEAAVEGLADDSHAVSGDMAFGNARAFTEFLVRHSPRAAGPLLRALSSADGQQRVLSASVLARAGREVRPDLAWRAGPVLCEHLRDNGIEGDAVEAARALLAMGPLALAPLERFAAGEGAGGAPDRQGALTAEYLVRHLRGEPLTRAERRRLNVITSVRGNTFED
;
A
#
# COMPACT_ATOMS: atom_id res chain seq x y z
N MET A 1 -27.65 3.86 3.18
CA MET A 1 -26.85 5.12 3.24
C MET A 1 -26.86 5.91 1.94
N THR A 2 -26.66 5.30 0.76
CA THR A 2 -26.53 6.01 -0.54
C THR A 2 -27.73 6.89 -0.90
N ARG A 3 -28.96 6.38 -0.73
CA ARG A 3 -30.20 7.13 -1.01
C ARG A 3 -30.36 8.37 -0.12
N VAL A 4 -29.85 8.34 1.12
CA VAL A 4 -29.91 9.49 2.04
C VAL A 4 -29.02 10.62 1.54
N ILE A 5 -27.83 10.29 1.03
CA ILE A 5 -26.91 11.30 0.48
C ILE A 5 -27.43 11.87 -0.85
N GLU A 6 -28.02 11.02 -1.71
CA GLU A 6 -28.68 11.46 -2.94
C GLU A 6 -29.82 12.44 -2.64
N ASN A 7 -30.69 12.12 -1.66
CA ASN A 7 -31.77 12.99 -1.23
C ASN A 7 -31.26 14.31 -0.63
N LEU A 8 -30.17 14.26 0.16
CA LEU A 8 -29.52 15.46 0.66
C LEU A 8 -29.00 16.34 -0.49
N GLY A 9 -28.46 15.72 -1.54
CA GLY A 9 -28.05 16.42 -2.76
C GLY A 9 -29.20 17.18 -3.43
N LEU A 10 -30.36 16.56 -3.59
CA LEU A 10 -31.57 17.23 -4.09
C LEU A 10 -31.98 18.42 -3.21
N VAL A 11 -31.98 18.23 -1.89
CA VAL A 11 -32.35 19.29 -0.94
C VAL A 11 -31.40 20.48 -1.06
N LEU A 12 -30.09 20.22 -1.16
CA LEU A 12 -29.09 21.28 -1.35
C LEU A 12 -29.23 21.99 -2.69
N MET A 13 -29.49 21.26 -3.78
CA MET A 13 -29.73 21.86 -5.10
C MET A 13 -30.99 22.73 -5.08
N LEU A 14 -32.09 22.22 -4.51
CA LEU A 14 -33.34 22.97 -4.37
C LEU A 14 -33.14 24.23 -3.52
N ALA A 15 -32.42 24.13 -2.40
CA ALA A 15 -32.08 25.29 -1.57
C ALA A 15 -31.26 26.32 -2.35
N GLY A 16 -30.28 25.88 -3.16
CA GLY A 16 -29.52 26.74 -4.06
C GLY A 16 -30.42 27.49 -5.05
N VAL A 17 -31.32 26.77 -5.74
CA VAL A 17 -32.30 27.36 -6.68
C VAL A 17 -33.19 28.39 -5.97
N VAL A 18 -33.72 28.06 -4.78
CA VAL A 18 -34.56 28.97 -4.00
C VAL A 18 -33.77 30.23 -3.60
N VAL A 19 -32.53 30.10 -3.13
CA VAL A 19 -31.67 31.24 -2.79
C VAL A 19 -31.42 32.13 -4.01
N SER A 20 -31.17 31.53 -5.19
CA SER A 20 -31.02 32.26 -6.45
C SER A 20 -32.32 32.99 -6.84
N ALA A 21 -33.47 32.32 -6.80
CA ALA A 21 -34.77 32.90 -7.12
C ALA A 21 -35.10 34.08 -6.18
N VAL A 22 -34.89 33.92 -4.87
CA VAL A 22 -35.08 34.99 -3.88
C VAL A 22 -34.10 36.14 -4.13
N ALA A 23 -32.86 35.87 -4.52
CA ALA A 23 -31.89 36.90 -4.84
C ALA A 23 -32.30 37.72 -6.06
N VAL A 24 -32.75 37.06 -7.13
CA VAL A 24 -33.28 37.69 -8.35
C VAL A 24 -34.54 38.50 -8.02
N TRP A 25 -35.51 37.91 -7.33
CA TRP A 25 -36.73 38.59 -6.89
C TRP A 25 -36.41 39.85 -6.08
N ARG A 26 -35.53 39.76 -5.08
CA ARG A 26 -35.11 40.92 -4.26
C ARG A 26 -34.38 41.97 -5.09
N SER A 27 -33.61 41.57 -6.10
CA SER A 27 -32.93 42.51 -7.00
C SER A 27 -33.88 43.28 -7.90
N VAL A 28 -35.02 42.65 -8.27
CA VAL A 28 -36.10 43.28 -9.04
C VAL A 28 -36.90 44.21 -8.14
N GLN A 29 -37.35 43.74 -6.97
CA GLN A 29 -38.14 44.51 -6.01
C GLN A 29 -37.38 45.72 -5.43
N ARG A 30 -36.06 45.63 -5.29
CA ARG A 30 -35.21 46.73 -4.76
C ARG A 30 -34.63 47.61 -5.85
N ALA A 31 -35.19 47.57 -7.06
CA ALA A 31 -34.90 48.56 -8.10
C ALA A 31 -35.40 49.94 -7.64
N GLY A 32 -34.60 50.65 -6.83
CA GLY A 32 -34.93 51.99 -6.32
C GLY A 32 -34.27 52.35 -4.99
N VAL A 33 -33.87 51.38 -4.16
CA VAL A 33 -33.31 51.66 -2.81
C VAL A 33 -31.77 51.66 -2.85
N SER A 34 -31.17 52.79 -2.48
CA SER A 34 -29.71 52.99 -2.45
C SER A 34 -29.15 52.82 -1.04
N GLY A 35 -28.92 51.59 -0.59
CA GLY A 35 -28.28 51.32 0.71
C GLY A 35 -26.74 51.36 0.69
N CYS A 36 -26.13 51.77 1.80
CA CYS A 36 -24.67 51.79 1.96
C CYS A 36 -24.09 50.36 2.10
N PRO A 37 -23.09 49.98 1.28
CA PRO A 37 -22.44 48.67 1.38
C PRO A 37 -21.50 48.52 2.59
N GLY A 38 -21.36 49.51 3.48
CA GLY A 38 -20.44 49.46 4.62
C GLY A 38 -18.97 49.60 4.23
N VAL A 39 -18.06 49.73 5.20
CA VAL A 39 -16.62 49.91 4.91
C VAL A 39 -16.05 48.63 4.33
N ASP A 40 -15.38 48.72 3.17
CA ASP A 40 -14.50 47.64 2.73
C ASP A 40 -13.18 47.85 3.47
N PRO A 41 -12.80 47.01 4.44
CA PRO A 41 -11.53 47.15 5.11
C PRO A 41 -10.46 46.85 4.05
N GLY A 42 -9.89 47.91 3.47
CA GLY A 42 -8.96 47.89 2.31
C GLY A 42 -7.69 47.08 2.56
N GLY A 43 -7.85 45.79 2.77
CA GLY A 43 -6.82 44.85 3.14
C GLY A 43 -6.49 43.98 1.95
N ALA A 44 -5.19 43.81 1.74
CA ALA A 44 -4.60 42.92 0.76
C ALA A 44 -5.39 41.60 0.61
N TRP A 45 -5.48 41.14 -0.64
CA TRP A 45 -6.23 39.97 -1.12
C TRP A 45 -6.05 38.69 -0.27
N TRP A 46 -4.93 38.55 0.45
CA TRP A 46 -4.72 37.44 1.38
C TRP A 46 -5.71 37.44 2.55
N ARG A 47 -6.13 38.59 3.11
CA ARG A 47 -7.17 38.60 4.17
C ARG A 47 -8.52 38.11 3.66
N TRP A 48 -8.75 38.24 2.36
CA TRP A 48 -9.91 37.68 1.67
C TRP A 48 -9.78 36.17 1.52
N ALA A 49 -8.61 35.65 1.14
CA ALA A 49 -8.39 34.22 0.93
C ALA A 49 -8.52 33.38 2.22
N TRP A 50 -8.15 33.92 3.39
CA TRP A 50 -8.10 33.16 4.64
C TRP A 50 -9.37 33.21 5.50
N SER A 51 -10.41 33.94 5.07
CA SER A 51 -11.67 34.06 5.82
C SER A 51 -12.87 33.64 4.96
N PRO A 52 -13.27 32.35 4.98
CA PRO A 52 -14.37 31.82 4.18
C PRO A 52 -15.68 32.60 4.36
N TRP A 53 -15.91 33.13 5.57
CA TRP A 53 -17.07 33.97 5.88
C TRP A 53 -17.18 35.22 4.99
N ARG A 54 -16.07 35.80 4.53
CA ARG A 54 -16.07 36.97 3.65
C ARG A 54 -16.44 36.61 2.21
N TRP A 55 -16.25 35.35 1.80
CA TRP A 55 -16.67 34.88 0.48
C TRP A 55 -18.19 34.83 0.36
N VAL A 56 -18.86 34.57 1.49
CA VAL A 56 -20.30 34.37 1.56
C VAL A 56 -21.02 35.62 2.08
N ARG A 57 -20.36 36.44 2.89
CA ARG A 57 -20.95 37.63 3.55
C ARG A 57 -20.18 38.90 3.18
N ARG A 58 -20.91 39.92 2.72
CA ARG A 58 -20.38 41.28 2.52
C ARG A 58 -20.37 42.03 3.86
N PRO A 59 -19.38 42.92 4.11
CA PRO A 59 -19.63 44.01 5.04
C PRO A 59 -20.88 44.75 4.55
N TRP A 60 -21.75 45.15 5.48
CA TRP A 60 -23.01 45.81 5.14
C TRP A 60 -23.35 46.78 6.26
N CYS A 61 -23.43 48.07 5.91
CA CYS A 61 -23.90 49.13 6.80
C CYS A 61 -25.42 49.24 6.73
N GLY A 62 -25.98 49.16 5.52
CA GLY A 62 -27.43 49.14 5.32
C GLY A 62 -28.13 50.49 5.43
N TYR A 63 -27.43 51.56 5.81
CA TYR A 63 -27.98 52.91 5.85
C TYR A 63 -28.51 53.36 4.49
N ASP A 64 -29.71 53.92 4.43
CA ASP A 64 -30.32 54.42 3.19
C ASP A 64 -29.70 55.76 2.76
N LEU A 65 -29.10 55.79 1.58
CA LEU A 65 -28.45 56.95 0.99
C LEU A 65 -29.37 57.73 0.04
N SER A 66 -30.66 57.36 -0.05
CA SER A 66 -31.63 58.01 -0.94
C SER A 66 -31.75 59.52 -0.67
N GLY A 67 -31.67 59.93 0.60
CA GLY A 67 -31.69 61.33 1.06
C GLY A 67 -30.35 61.90 1.50
N ALA A 68 -29.23 61.20 1.29
CA ALA A 68 -27.91 61.69 1.73
C ALA A 68 -27.42 62.84 0.80
N PRO A 69 -26.82 63.91 1.36
CA PRO A 69 -26.34 65.03 0.58
C PRO A 69 -25.20 64.60 -0.37
N VAL A 70 -25.26 65.11 -1.59
CA VAL A 70 -24.23 64.93 -2.61
C VAL A 70 -23.35 66.17 -2.61
N VAL A 71 -22.05 66.01 -2.36
CA VAL A 71 -21.05 67.08 -2.45
C VAL A 71 -20.01 66.65 -3.47
N ASP A 72 -19.77 67.46 -4.49
CA ASP A 72 -18.82 67.19 -5.58
C ASP A 72 -19.03 65.82 -6.28
N GLY A 73 -20.29 65.40 -6.43
CA GLY A 73 -20.62 64.11 -7.05
C GLY A 73 -20.33 62.88 -6.16
N VAL A 74 -20.01 63.09 -4.89
CA VAL A 74 -19.72 62.05 -3.90
C VAL A 74 -20.78 62.07 -2.80
N VAL A 75 -21.29 60.89 -2.44
CA VAL A 75 -22.15 60.68 -1.27
C VAL A 75 -21.30 60.10 -0.15
N THR A 76 -21.38 60.68 1.05
CA THR A 76 -20.75 60.14 2.26
C THR A 76 -21.82 59.51 3.15
N CYS A 77 -21.65 58.24 3.48
CA CYS A 77 -22.52 57.56 4.44
C CYS A 77 -22.30 58.12 5.86
N PRO A 78 -23.35 58.59 6.57
CA PRO A 78 -23.20 59.19 7.89
C PRO A 78 -22.81 58.17 8.97
N GLU A 79 -23.24 56.91 8.83
CA GLU A 79 -22.97 55.86 9.82
C GLU A 79 -21.53 55.34 9.77
N CYS A 80 -21.03 55.07 8.55
CA CYS A 80 -19.76 54.36 8.40
C CYS A 80 -18.68 55.18 7.68
N GLY A 81 -18.96 56.45 7.38
CA GLY A 81 -18.01 57.38 6.74
C GLY A 81 -17.61 57.04 5.31
N ARG A 82 -18.20 56.00 4.68
CA ARG A 82 -17.80 55.56 3.34
C ARG A 82 -18.21 56.59 2.29
N ARG A 83 -17.23 57.04 1.51
CA ARG A 83 -17.41 57.93 0.35
C ARG A 83 -17.57 57.12 -0.94
N GLY A 84 -18.52 57.48 -1.81
CA GLY A 84 -18.70 56.85 -3.11
C GLY A 84 -19.40 57.76 -4.11
N ALA A 85 -19.09 57.60 -5.40
CA ALA A 85 -19.68 58.42 -6.48
C ALA A 85 -21.19 58.16 -6.67
N VAL A 86 -21.96 59.18 -7.05
CA VAL A 86 -23.42 59.09 -7.30
C VAL A 86 -23.85 58.02 -8.33
N PRO A 87 -23.18 57.83 -9.49
CA PRO A 87 -23.53 56.73 -10.41
C PRO A 87 -23.24 55.34 -9.83
N ALA A 88 -22.50 55.27 -8.71
CA ALA A 88 -22.34 54.07 -7.91
C ALA A 88 -23.43 53.93 -6.81
N ARG A 89 -24.64 54.49 -7.02
CA ARG A 89 -25.91 53.99 -6.45
C ARG A 89 -26.16 52.55 -6.95
N ARG A 90 -25.22 51.65 -6.67
CA ARG A 90 -25.33 50.22 -6.94
C ARG A 90 -26.44 49.70 -6.05
N ARG A 91 -27.39 48.97 -6.66
CA ARG A 91 -28.41 48.16 -5.98
C ARG A 91 -27.77 47.57 -4.72
N ALA A 92 -28.26 47.95 -3.54
CA ALA A 92 -27.72 47.44 -2.29
C ALA A 92 -27.98 45.93 -2.23
N GLY A 93 -26.98 45.14 -2.65
CA GLY A 93 -26.99 43.70 -2.48
C GLY A 93 -27.11 43.40 -0.99
N GLY A 94 -27.88 42.38 -0.63
CA GLY A 94 -28.00 41.97 0.77
C GLY A 94 -26.64 41.61 1.40
N ARG A 95 -26.63 41.54 2.74
CA ARG A 95 -25.47 41.10 3.54
C ARG A 95 -24.87 39.77 3.06
N TRP A 96 -25.69 38.90 2.50
CA TRP A 96 -25.26 37.63 1.91
C TRP A 96 -25.02 37.78 0.41
N ARG A 97 -23.89 37.25 -0.06
CA ARG A 97 -23.60 37.06 -1.48
C ARG A 97 -24.43 35.88 -1.98
N ALA A 98 -25.73 36.10 -2.16
CA ALA A 98 -26.67 35.03 -2.48
C ALA A 98 -26.27 34.22 -3.73
N GLY A 99 -25.62 34.85 -4.72
CA GLY A 99 -25.02 34.13 -5.85
C GLY A 99 -23.90 33.15 -5.45
N VAL A 100 -23.01 33.55 -4.52
CA VAL A 100 -21.96 32.66 -4.00
C VAL A 100 -22.56 31.55 -3.13
N VAL A 101 -23.51 31.89 -2.25
CA VAL A 101 -24.25 30.90 -1.44
C VAL A 101 -24.91 29.87 -2.34
N SER A 102 -25.65 30.32 -3.36
CA SER A 102 -26.30 29.44 -4.32
C SER A 102 -25.29 28.59 -5.10
N ALA A 103 -24.18 29.17 -5.55
CA ALA A 103 -23.16 28.41 -6.27
C ALA A 103 -22.55 27.30 -5.40
N VAL A 104 -22.26 27.59 -4.13
CA VAL A 104 -21.75 26.60 -3.17
C VAL A 104 -22.79 25.51 -2.90
N LEU A 105 -24.05 25.89 -2.66
CA LEU A 105 -25.14 24.93 -2.41
C LEU A 105 -25.41 24.04 -3.63
N LEU A 106 -25.41 24.61 -4.84
CA LEU A 106 -25.57 23.85 -6.08
C LEU A 106 -24.38 22.93 -6.31
N ALA A 107 -23.14 23.41 -6.13
CA ALA A 107 -21.95 22.58 -6.29
C ALA A 107 -21.93 21.41 -5.28
N ALA A 108 -22.24 21.68 -4.02
CA ALA A 108 -22.36 20.64 -2.99
C ALA A 108 -23.53 19.68 -3.30
N GLY A 109 -24.66 20.22 -3.75
CA GLY A 109 -25.83 19.43 -4.11
C GLY A 109 -25.59 18.51 -5.31
N VAL A 110 -24.93 18.99 -6.36
CA VAL A 110 -24.49 18.19 -7.50
C VAL A 110 -23.49 17.13 -7.06
N ALA A 111 -22.51 17.48 -6.20
CA ALA A 111 -21.56 16.51 -5.67
C ALA A 111 -22.23 15.40 -4.83
N CYS A 112 -23.24 15.74 -4.04
CA CYS A 112 -24.03 14.78 -3.26
C CYS A 112 -25.01 13.97 -4.12
N TRP A 113 -25.57 14.57 -5.18
CA TRP A 113 -26.46 13.89 -6.12
C TRP A 113 -25.69 12.86 -6.97
N GLU A 114 -24.53 13.25 -7.46
CA GLU A 114 -23.61 12.41 -8.22
C GLU A 114 -22.75 11.51 -7.33
N VAL A 115 -23.22 11.16 -6.12
CA VAL A 115 -22.47 10.29 -5.20
C VAL A 115 -22.12 8.95 -5.84
N ARG A 116 -22.92 8.46 -6.79
CA ARG A 116 -22.62 7.24 -7.56
C ARG A 116 -21.46 7.45 -8.54
N TRP A 117 -21.39 8.62 -9.18
CA TRP A 117 -20.29 8.98 -10.07
C TRP A 117 -18.99 9.16 -9.28
N VAL A 118 -19.08 9.77 -8.09
CA VAL A 118 -17.99 9.92 -7.12
C VAL A 118 -17.52 8.58 -6.57
N ARG A 119 -18.44 7.73 -6.07
CA ARG A 119 -18.14 6.37 -5.55
C ARG A 119 -17.61 5.42 -6.61
N GLY A 120 -18.14 5.49 -7.83
CA GLY A 120 -17.66 4.68 -8.94
C GLY A 120 -16.40 5.24 -9.62
N ALA A 121 -15.81 6.30 -9.07
CA ALA A 121 -14.72 7.10 -9.63
C ALA A 121 -14.78 7.32 -11.15
N ARG A 122 -15.99 7.50 -11.71
CA ARG A 122 -16.19 7.75 -13.15
C ARG A 122 -15.59 9.09 -13.59
N TRP A 123 -15.25 9.92 -12.62
CA TRP A 123 -14.56 11.20 -12.74
C TRP A 123 -13.06 11.09 -12.90
N ALA A 124 -12.47 9.95 -12.49
CA ALA A 124 -11.02 9.79 -12.44
C ALA A 124 -10.36 10.09 -13.79
N GLY A 125 -10.91 9.55 -14.88
CA GLY A 125 -10.41 9.75 -16.25
C GLY A 125 -10.43 11.20 -16.75
N ARG A 126 -11.20 12.09 -16.11
CA ARG A 126 -11.29 13.51 -16.49
C ARG A 126 -10.55 14.44 -15.53
N ALA A 127 -10.28 13.98 -14.31
CA ALA A 127 -9.65 14.83 -13.30
C ALA A 127 -8.13 14.93 -13.52
N PRO A 128 -7.51 16.09 -13.24
CA PRO A 128 -6.06 16.22 -13.23
C PRO A 128 -5.41 15.27 -12.23
N THR A 129 -4.19 14.81 -12.51
CA THR A 129 -3.48 13.83 -11.69
C THR A 129 -3.30 14.27 -10.23
N GLY A 130 -3.02 15.56 -9.99
CA GLY A 130 -2.93 16.08 -8.62
C GLY A 130 -4.23 15.97 -7.82
N VAL A 131 -5.40 16.03 -8.48
CA VAL A 131 -6.70 15.82 -7.83
C VAL A 131 -6.89 14.36 -7.46
N LEU A 132 -6.47 13.44 -8.32
CA LEU A 132 -6.50 12.00 -8.04
C LEU A 132 -5.63 11.66 -6.82
N LEU A 133 -4.39 12.17 -6.79
CA LEU A 133 -3.47 11.96 -5.67
C LEU A 133 -3.95 12.62 -4.37
N ALA A 134 -4.58 13.80 -4.47
CA ALA A 134 -5.20 14.46 -3.32
C ALA A 134 -6.36 13.64 -2.75
N ALA A 135 -7.23 13.12 -3.61
CA ALA A 135 -8.32 12.25 -3.22
C ALA A 135 -7.81 10.98 -2.54
N GLU A 136 -6.76 10.38 -3.11
CA GLU A 136 -6.08 9.22 -2.56
C GLU A 136 -5.56 9.46 -1.14
N THR A 137 -4.86 10.59 -0.97
CA THR A 137 -4.25 10.96 0.32
C THR A 137 -5.29 11.30 1.37
N ALA A 138 -6.38 11.96 0.96
CA ALA A 138 -7.41 12.45 1.88
C ALA A 138 -8.39 11.35 2.34
N ALA A 139 -8.64 10.34 1.49
CA ALA A 139 -9.63 9.30 1.77
C ALA A 139 -9.13 7.92 1.34
N PRO A 140 -8.11 7.36 2.02
CA PRO A 140 -7.50 6.09 1.64
C PRO A 140 -8.46 4.88 1.68
N TRP A 141 -9.55 4.99 2.42
CA TRP A 141 -10.60 3.97 2.53
C TRP A 141 -11.68 4.08 1.44
N PHE A 142 -11.67 5.16 0.64
CA PHE A 142 -12.66 5.41 -0.41
C PHE A 142 -12.21 4.89 -1.78
N TRP A 143 -11.21 4.01 -1.81
CA TRP A 143 -10.57 3.56 -3.04
C TRP A 143 -11.56 2.76 -3.87
N SER A 144 -11.74 3.20 -5.10
CA SER A 144 -12.39 2.39 -6.13
C SER A 144 -11.30 1.83 -7.03
N PRO A 145 -11.39 0.57 -7.47
CA PRO A 145 -10.44 -0.02 -8.42
C PRO A 145 -10.23 0.83 -9.69
N ARG A 146 -11.19 1.70 -10.03
CA ARG A 146 -11.10 2.61 -11.17
C ARG A 146 -10.13 3.77 -10.95
N LEU A 147 -9.99 4.27 -9.72
CA LEU A 147 -9.01 5.33 -9.40
C LEU A 147 -7.59 4.77 -9.53
N GLU A 148 -7.35 3.58 -8.98
CA GLU A 148 -6.08 2.84 -9.12
C GLU A 148 -5.76 2.53 -10.58
N GLN A 149 -6.73 2.01 -11.34
CA GLN A 149 -6.58 1.75 -12.77
C GLN A 149 -6.20 3.02 -13.53
N GLU A 150 -6.84 4.15 -13.22
CA GLU A 150 -6.52 5.44 -13.85
C GLU A 150 -5.13 5.93 -13.47
N LEU A 151 -4.76 5.89 -12.18
CA LEU A 151 -3.43 6.26 -11.69
C LEU A 151 -2.35 5.35 -12.31
N SER A 152 -2.63 4.04 -12.44
CA SER A 152 -1.73 3.06 -13.06
C SER A 152 -1.59 3.31 -14.57
N ALA A 153 -2.69 3.50 -15.29
CA ALA A 153 -2.71 3.78 -16.73
C ALA A 153 -1.92 5.05 -17.04
N ARG A 154 -2.15 6.11 -16.25
CA ARG A 154 -1.36 7.34 -16.36
C ARG A 154 0.10 7.06 -16.02
N SER A 155 0.42 6.30 -14.96
CA SER A 155 1.81 5.98 -14.55
C SER A 155 2.60 5.41 -15.72
N LYS A 156 2.00 4.44 -16.41
CA LYS A 156 2.55 3.81 -17.62
C LYS A 156 2.73 4.79 -18.78
N ALA A 157 1.89 5.81 -18.90
CA ALA A 157 1.99 6.84 -19.93
C ALA A 157 3.08 7.91 -19.66
N GLY A 158 3.80 7.86 -18.53
CA GLY A 158 4.96 8.73 -18.28
C GLY A 158 4.64 10.19 -17.92
N VAL A 159 3.37 10.56 -17.69
CA VAL A 159 2.90 11.94 -17.43
C VAL A 159 3.24 12.47 -16.02
N TRP A 160 4.31 11.98 -15.36
CA TRP A 160 4.47 12.07 -13.89
C TRP A 160 5.66 12.85 -13.37
N TRP A 161 6.50 13.45 -14.22
CA TRP A 161 7.72 14.09 -13.73
C TRP A 161 7.45 15.16 -12.65
N VAL A 162 6.32 15.88 -12.71
CA VAL A 162 5.90 16.86 -11.68
C VAL A 162 5.40 16.21 -10.39
N TRP A 163 4.76 15.04 -10.47
CA TRP A 163 4.02 14.40 -9.36
C TRP A 163 4.68 13.15 -8.81
N GLY A 164 5.83 12.73 -9.36
CA GLY A 164 6.46 11.44 -9.09
C GLY A 164 6.66 11.15 -7.60
N ARG A 165 7.21 12.12 -6.85
CA ARG A 165 7.43 11.94 -5.40
C ARG A 165 6.13 11.78 -4.61
N TRP A 166 5.04 12.41 -5.03
CA TRP A 166 3.75 12.25 -4.36
C TRP A 166 3.17 10.88 -4.68
N LEU A 167 3.19 10.47 -5.95
CA LEU A 167 2.77 9.14 -6.36
C LEU A 167 3.56 8.04 -5.61
N GLU A 168 4.88 8.16 -5.51
CA GLU A 168 5.73 7.21 -4.79
C GLU A 168 5.38 7.12 -3.30
N ARG A 169 5.00 8.23 -2.66
CA ARG A 169 4.49 8.21 -1.27
C ARG A 169 3.16 7.49 -1.18
N CYS A 170 2.21 7.75 -2.09
CA CYS A 170 0.93 7.05 -2.10
C CYS A 170 1.13 5.54 -2.33
N ALA A 171 1.97 5.16 -3.30
CA ALA A 171 2.30 3.78 -3.61
C ALA A 171 2.98 3.06 -2.43
N SER A 172 3.89 3.74 -1.73
CA SER A 172 4.52 3.20 -0.52
C SER A 172 3.51 2.93 0.59
N VAL A 173 2.56 3.84 0.81
CA VAL A 173 1.48 3.66 1.79
C VAL A 173 0.57 2.49 1.41
N ALA A 174 0.20 2.39 0.13
CA ALA A 174 -0.69 1.38 -0.43
C ALA A 174 -0.17 -0.06 -0.31
N MET A 175 1.15 -0.24 -0.19
CA MET A 175 1.73 -1.57 0.10
C MET A 175 1.44 -2.08 1.52
N GLY A 176 0.90 -1.24 2.41
CA GLY A 176 0.61 -1.62 3.78
C GLY A 176 -0.67 -2.43 3.97
N ALA A 177 -0.79 -3.05 5.14
CA ALA A 177 -1.98 -3.78 5.56
C ALA A 177 -3.08 -2.81 6.00
N ASP A 178 -3.97 -2.42 5.08
CA ASP A 178 -5.11 -1.54 5.35
C ASP A 178 -6.48 -2.21 5.07
N GLY A 179 -6.48 -3.50 4.73
CA GLY A 179 -7.67 -4.28 4.41
C GLY A 179 -8.28 -3.98 3.04
N ALA A 180 -7.69 -3.07 2.25
CA ALA A 180 -8.08 -2.89 0.87
C ALA A 180 -7.50 -4.02 0.00
N ARG A 181 -8.29 -4.52 -0.95
CA ARG A 181 -7.82 -5.55 -1.88
C ARG A 181 -7.02 -4.89 -3.00
N TYR A 182 -5.90 -5.52 -3.40
CA TYR A 182 -5.07 -5.16 -4.57
C TYR A 182 -4.28 -3.85 -4.52
N ASN A 183 -4.49 -2.99 -3.53
CA ASN A 183 -3.73 -1.75 -3.36
C ASN A 183 -2.22 -1.98 -3.23
N ALA A 184 -1.81 -3.08 -2.58
CA ALA A 184 -0.41 -3.39 -2.37
C ALA A 184 0.28 -3.85 -3.65
N ASP A 185 -0.42 -4.61 -4.50
CA ASP A 185 0.07 -4.94 -5.84
C ASP A 185 0.20 -3.69 -6.71
N TRP A 186 -0.78 -2.78 -6.66
CA TRP A 186 -0.69 -1.48 -7.33
C TRP A 186 0.53 -0.68 -6.85
N GLY A 187 0.72 -0.58 -5.53
CA GLY A 187 1.84 0.13 -4.91
C GLY A 187 3.19 -0.44 -5.36
N ALA A 188 3.32 -1.77 -5.31
CA ALA A 188 4.51 -2.48 -5.77
C ALA A 188 4.77 -2.27 -7.27
N SER A 189 3.73 -2.36 -8.11
CA SER A 189 3.82 -2.13 -9.55
C SER A 189 4.28 -0.70 -9.89
N VAL A 190 3.72 0.30 -9.21
CA VAL A 190 4.10 1.71 -9.38
C VAL A 190 5.54 1.96 -8.97
N LEU A 191 5.96 1.47 -7.80
CA LEU A 191 7.34 1.64 -7.36
C LEU A 191 8.31 0.88 -8.27
N GLY A 192 8.00 -0.37 -8.63
CA GLY A 192 8.85 -1.21 -9.47
C GLY A 192 9.06 -0.68 -10.89
N SER A 193 8.03 -0.09 -11.51
CA SER A 193 8.13 0.53 -12.85
C SER A 193 8.99 1.80 -12.89
N ARG A 194 9.31 2.37 -11.73
CA ARG A 194 10.06 3.63 -11.58
C ARG A 194 11.47 3.44 -11.02
N LEU A 195 11.91 2.20 -10.84
CA LEU A 195 13.28 1.91 -10.42
C LEU A 195 14.29 2.28 -11.53
N PRO A 196 15.49 2.76 -11.16
CA PRO A 196 15.99 2.91 -9.79
C PRO A 196 15.51 4.19 -9.06
N GLY A 197 14.83 5.12 -9.74
CA GLY A 197 14.46 6.43 -9.19
C GLY A 197 13.55 6.38 -7.94
N SER A 198 12.73 5.34 -7.81
CA SER A 198 11.85 5.11 -6.65
C SER A 198 12.54 4.43 -5.45
N MET A 199 13.83 4.07 -5.54
CA MET A 199 14.53 3.32 -4.49
C MET A 199 14.40 3.96 -3.09
N PRO A 200 14.52 5.29 -2.91
CA PRO A 200 14.34 5.89 -1.58
C PRO A 200 12.95 5.65 -0.95
N ALA A 201 11.91 5.45 -1.76
CA ALA A 201 10.57 5.09 -1.26
C ALA A 201 10.46 3.60 -0.93
N VAL A 202 11.17 2.75 -1.68
CA VAL A 202 11.27 1.31 -1.42
C VAL A 202 12.07 1.05 -0.14
N GLU A 203 13.18 1.74 0.09
CA GLU A 203 13.99 1.64 1.33
C GLU A 203 13.16 2.00 2.57
N ARG A 204 12.44 3.13 2.53
CA ARG A 204 11.51 3.49 3.61
C ARG A 204 10.40 2.44 3.83
N ALA A 205 10.00 1.75 2.78
CA ALA A 205 9.01 0.68 2.88
C ALA A 205 9.60 -0.60 3.51
N LEU A 206 10.86 -0.92 3.20
CA LEU A 206 11.61 -2.01 3.84
C LEU A 206 11.87 -1.75 5.34
N GLU A 207 11.99 -0.49 5.75
CA GLU A 207 12.16 -0.08 7.16
C GLU A 207 10.83 0.07 7.92
N SER A 208 9.69 -0.12 7.26
CA SER A 208 8.37 0.03 7.85
C SER A 208 8.13 -1.00 8.96
N GLY A 209 7.42 -0.63 10.03
CA GLY A 209 6.95 -1.59 11.04
C GLY A 209 5.87 -2.56 10.52
N ASP A 210 5.24 -2.24 9.40
CA ASP A 210 4.24 -3.07 8.72
C ASP A 210 4.88 -4.19 7.89
N ARG A 211 4.64 -5.46 8.29
CA ARG A 211 5.14 -6.68 7.63
C ARG A 211 4.75 -6.74 6.14
N GLN A 212 3.48 -6.49 5.80
CA GLN A 212 3.01 -6.57 4.42
C GLN A 212 3.77 -5.58 3.53
N ARG A 213 3.97 -4.34 4.03
CA ARG A 213 4.72 -3.31 3.31
C ARG A 213 6.16 -3.74 3.03
N ARG A 214 6.84 -4.34 4.01
CA ARG A 214 8.21 -4.86 3.83
C ARG A 214 8.27 -5.96 2.79
N GLN A 215 7.33 -6.90 2.82
CA GLN A 215 7.27 -8.02 1.87
C GLN A 215 7.08 -7.56 0.42
N TYR A 216 6.12 -6.66 0.18
CA TYR A 216 5.93 -6.10 -1.17
C TYR A 216 7.15 -5.29 -1.63
N ALA A 217 7.77 -4.52 -0.74
CA ALA A 217 8.99 -3.79 -1.06
C ALA A 217 10.15 -4.74 -1.42
N ALA A 218 10.32 -5.85 -0.68
CA ALA A 218 11.31 -6.87 -1.00
C ALA A 218 11.02 -7.55 -2.34
N GLY A 219 9.76 -7.87 -2.64
CA GLY A 219 9.34 -8.39 -3.95
C GLY A 219 9.67 -7.44 -5.11
N VAL A 220 9.47 -6.14 -4.92
CA VAL A 220 9.86 -5.10 -5.90
C VAL A 220 11.37 -5.13 -6.17
N VAL A 221 12.18 -5.18 -5.10
CA VAL A 221 13.65 -5.23 -5.20
C VAL A 221 14.10 -6.51 -5.90
N MET A 222 13.60 -7.68 -5.49
CA MET A 222 13.93 -8.97 -6.11
C MET A 222 13.61 -8.98 -7.60
N GLY A 223 12.42 -8.52 -7.98
CA GLY A 223 12.02 -8.43 -9.38
C GLY A 223 12.95 -7.52 -10.18
N ALA A 224 13.43 -6.43 -9.59
CA ALA A 224 14.37 -5.52 -10.24
C ALA A 224 15.77 -6.11 -10.38
N VAL A 225 16.27 -6.83 -9.38
CA VAL A 225 17.54 -7.59 -9.45
C VAL A 225 17.46 -8.65 -10.53
N GLY A 226 16.36 -9.42 -10.60
CA GLY A 226 16.16 -10.44 -11.63
C GLY A 226 16.13 -9.89 -13.06
N ARG A 227 15.76 -8.61 -13.23
CA ARG A 227 15.80 -7.90 -14.51
C ARG A 227 17.13 -7.16 -14.78
N GLY A 228 18.10 -7.22 -13.86
CA GLY A 228 19.36 -6.48 -13.96
C GLY A 228 19.23 -4.96 -13.78
N VAL A 229 18.12 -4.48 -13.21
CA VAL A 229 17.89 -3.05 -12.94
C VAL A 229 18.62 -2.60 -11.68
N LEU A 230 18.74 -3.49 -10.69
CA LEU A 230 19.47 -3.26 -9.45
C LEU A 230 20.57 -4.31 -9.30
N ASP A 231 21.69 -3.90 -8.69
CA ASP A 231 22.75 -4.82 -8.28
C ASP A 231 22.42 -5.40 -6.91
N ALA A 232 22.37 -6.74 -6.82
CA ALA A 232 22.25 -7.45 -5.54
C ALA A 232 23.38 -7.08 -4.56
N GLY A 233 24.54 -6.67 -5.11
CA GLY A 233 25.70 -6.21 -4.39
C GLY A 233 25.48 -4.93 -3.56
N ALA A 234 24.48 -4.11 -3.92
CA ALA A 234 24.25 -2.79 -3.35
C ALA A 234 22.96 -2.69 -2.52
N LEU A 235 22.29 -3.81 -2.24
CA LEU A 235 21.02 -3.81 -1.51
C LEU A 235 21.22 -3.53 -0.01
N PRO A 236 20.30 -2.78 0.64
CA PRO A 236 20.36 -2.48 2.06
C PRO A 236 20.12 -3.72 2.93
N GLU A 237 20.59 -3.71 4.19
CA GLU A 237 20.39 -4.83 5.12
C GLU A 237 18.90 -5.15 5.36
N SER A 238 18.06 -4.10 5.43
CA SER A 238 16.61 -4.24 5.60
C SER A 238 15.94 -5.08 4.50
N PHE A 239 16.52 -5.12 3.30
CA PHE A 239 16.05 -6.02 2.24
C PHE A 239 16.28 -7.48 2.59
N TRP A 240 17.47 -7.85 3.09
CA TRP A 240 17.78 -9.24 3.44
C TRP A 240 16.93 -9.74 4.61
N GLU A 241 16.66 -8.86 5.59
CA GLU A 241 15.73 -9.17 6.67
C GLU A 241 14.31 -9.40 6.17
N ALA A 242 13.79 -8.51 5.31
CA ALA A 242 12.48 -8.66 4.71
C ALA A 242 12.39 -9.91 3.81
N ALA A 243 13.45 -10.24 3.08
CA ALA A 243 13.48 -11.42 2.23
C ALA A 243 13.43 -12.74 3.03
N VAL A 244 14.13 -12.80 4.17
CA VAL A 244 14.06 -13.94 5.09
C VAL A 244 12.73 -13.98 5.84
N GLU A 245 12.14 -12.82 6.15
CA GLU A 245 10.77 -12.73 6.68
C GLU A 245 9.75 -13.31 5.69
N GLY A 246 9.96 -13.16 4.38
CA GLY A 246 9.09 -13.71 3.33
C GLY A 246 9.11 -15.23 3.20
N LEU A 247 9.94 -15.93 3.99
CA LEU A 247 9.91 -17.39 4.12
C LEU A 247 8.89 -17.88 5.15
N ALA A 248 8.40 -17.03 6.04
CA ALA A 248 7.43 -17.41 7.07
C ALA A 248 6.07 -17.77 6.46
N ASP A 249 5.27 -18.56 7.19
CA ASP A 249 3.93 -18.91 6.76
C ASP A 249 3.03 -17.66 6.80
N ASP A 250 2.48 -17.30 5.63
CA ASP A 250 1.49 -16.25 5.49
C ASP A 250 0.10 -16.88 5.56
N SER A 251 -0.28 -17.33 6.75
CA SER A 251 -1.66 -17.79 7.09
C SER A 251 -2.75 -16.72 6.87
N HIS A 252 -2.35 -15.51 6.45
CA HIS A 252 -3.22 -14.38 6.08
C HIS A 252 -3.22 -14.09 4.57
N ALA A 253 -2.97 -15.10 3.73
CA ALA A 253 -3.22 -15.09 2.30
C ALA A 253 -4.72 -14.88 1.96
N VAL A 254 -5.26 -13.72 2.32
CA VAL A 254 -6.59 -13.28 1.92
C VAL A 254 -6.49 -12.93 0.44
N SER A 255 -6.97 -13.84 -0.40
CA SER A 255 -7.34 -13.69 -1.81
C SER A 255 -6.20 -13.48 -2.83
N GLY A 256 -5.76 -14.59 -3.45
CA GLY A 256 -5.09 -14.63 -4.75
C GLY A 256 -3.80 -15.44 -4.74
N ASP A 257 -3.51 -16.14 -5.83
CA ASP A 257 -2.41 -17.11 -6.10
C ASP A 257 -0.96 -16.69 -5.72
N MET A 258 -0.76 -15.54 -5.08
CA MET A 258 0.56 -14.95 -4.81
C MET A 258 1.21 -15.43 -3.49
N ALA A 259 0.45 -15.90 -2.50
CA ALA A 259 1.04 -16.24 -1.19
C ALA A 259 1.95 -17.49 -1.24
N PHE A 260 1.54 -18.56 -1.94
CA PHE A 260 2.40 -19.72 -2.19
C PHE A 260 3.55 -19.41 -3.17
N GLY A 261 3.42 -18.36 -4.00
CA GLY A 261 4.47 -17.91 -4.90
C GLY A 261 5.63 -17.19 -4.19
N ASN A 262 5.34 -16.48 -3.09
CA ASN A 262 6.32 -15.64 -2.42
C ASN A 262 7.45 -16.44 -1.77
N ALA A 263 7.14 -17.38 -0.87
CA ALA A 263 8.17 -18.12 -0.13
C ALA A 263 9.11 -18.91 -1.06
N ARG A 264 8.58 -19.50 -2.14
CA ARG A 264 9.40 -20.16 -3.16
C ARG A 264 10.31 -19.19 -3.89
N ALA A 265 9.78 -18.04 -4.36
CA ALA A 265 10.57 -17.04 -5.04
C ALA A 265 11.68 -16.47 -4.12
N PHE A 266 11.37 -16.22 -2.85
CA PHE A 266 12.34 -15.82 -1.83
C PHE A 266 13.40 -16.90 -1.62
N THR A 267 13.00 -18.17 -1.50
CA THR A 267 13.94 -19.30 -1.34
C THR A 267 14.93 -19.37 -2.51
N GLU A 268 14.44 -19.36 -3.75
CA GLU A 268 15.28 -19.43 -4.96
C GLU A 268 16.22 -18.22 -5.09
N PHE A 269 15.76 -17.03 -4.69
CA PHE A 269 16.58 -15.83 -4.66
C PHE A 269 17.65 -15.91 -3.56
N LEU A 270 17.28 -16.30 -2.35
CA LEU A 270 18.18 -16.39 -1.20
C LEU A 270 19.22 -17.49 -1.37
N VAL A 271 18.93 -18.61 -2.06
CA VAL A 271 19.97 -19.61 -2.40
C VAL A 271 21.08 -18.97 -3.23
N ARG A 272 20.72 -18.19 -4.26
CA ARG A 272 21.68 -17.52 -5.15
C ARG A 272 22.47 -16.41 -4.46
N HIS A 273 21.88 -15.77 -3.45
CA HIS A 273 22.46 -14.61 -2.75
C HIS A 273 22.78 -14.89 -1.27
N SER A 274 22.89 -16.16 -0.91
CA SER A 274 23.03 -16.64 0.45
C SER A 274 24.21 -16.05 1.25
N PRO A 275 25.39 -15.70 0.67
CA PRO A 275 26.45 -15.10 1.47
C PRO A 275 26.06 -13.74 2.05
N ARG A 276 25.17 -12.99 1.38
CA ARG A 276 24.66 -11.69 1.85
C ARG A 276 23.56 -11.86 2.91
N ALA A 277 22.71 -12.86 2.73
CA ALA A 277 21.61 -13.15 3.66
C ALA A 277 21.99 -14.03 4.86
N ALA A 278 23.26 -14.43 5.00
CA ALA A 278 23.70 -15.41 6.00
C ALA A 278 23.34 -15.02 7.44
N GLY A 279 23.50 -13.74 7.80
CA GLY A 279 23.15 -13.23 9.13
C GLY A 279 21.66 -13.41 9.45
N PRO A 280 20.75 -12.80 8.65
CA PRO A 280 19.31 -13.01 8.79
C PRO A 280 18.88 -14.48 8.77
N LEU A 281 19.40 -15.30 7.85
CA LEU A 281 19.08 -16.73 7.75
C LEU A 281 19.46 -17.50 9.02
N LEU A 282 20.64 -17.23 9.60
CA LEU A 282 21.07 -17.87 10.85
C LEU A 282 20.16 -17.50 12.02
N ARG A 283 19.67 -16.26 12.09
CA ARG A 283 18.69 -15.85 13.11
C ARG A 283 17.36 -16.60 12.93
N ALA A 284 16.92 -16.75 11.69
CA ALA A 284 15.67 -17.42 11.34
C ALA A 284 15.66 -18.93 11.63
N LEU A 285 16.81 -19.58 11.81
CA LEU A 285 16.87 -20.97 12.30
C LEU A 285 16.24 -21.14 13.70
N SER A 286 16.14 -20.07 14.48
CA SER A 286 15.48 -20.05 15.79
C SER A 286 14.08 -19.41 15.76
N SER A 287 13.49 -19.21 14.58
CA SER A 287 12.15 -18.61 14.46
C SER A 287 11.08 -19.47 15.14
N ALA A 288 10.05 -18.84 15.70
CA ALA A 288 8.88 -19.58 16.18
C ALA A 288 8.06 -20.18 15.02
N ASP A 289 8.16 -19.55 13.83
CA ASP A 289 7.49 -19.98 12.61
C ASP A 289 8.22 -21.21 12.01
N GLY A 290 7.53 -22.35 11.99
CA GLY A 290 8.10 -23.61 11.52
C GLY A 290 8.48 -23.60 10.04
N GLN A 291 7.70 -22.91 9.20
CA GLN A 291 8.00 -22.77 7.78
C GLN A 291 9.25 -21.92 7.56
N GLN A 292 9.37 -20.79 8.27
CA GLN A 292 10.53 -19.92 8.18
C GLN A 292 11.81 -20.63 8.61
N ARG A 293 11.74 -21.43 9.69
CA ARG A 293 12.87 -22.24 10.16
C ARG A 293 13.34 -23.23 9.09
N VAL A 294 12.43 -24.06 8.57
CA VAL A 294 12.79 -25.11 7.61
C VAL A 294 13.28 -24.53 6.28
N LEU A 295 12.65 -23.46 5.78
CA LEU A 295 13.07 -22.83 4.52
C LEU A 295 14.41 -22.10 4.68
N SER A 296 14.65 -21.44 5.82
CA SER A 296 15.96 -20.82 6.09
C SER A 296 17.06 -21.88 6.18
N ALA A 297 16.79 -23.01 6.83
CA ALA A 297 17.70 -24.14 6.87
C ALA A 297 17.94 -24.74 5.47
N SER A 298 16.88 -24.86 4.64
CA SER A 298 16.99 -25.32 3.25
C SER A 298 17.89 -24.40 2.42
N VAL A 299 17.70 -23.08 2.52
CA VAL A 299 18.55 -22.10 1.84
C VAL A 299 20.01 -22.27 2.24
N LEU A 300 20.31 -22.36 3.54
CA LEU A 300 21.68 -22.50 4.05
C LEU A 300 22.33 -23.82 3.62
N ALA A 301 21.59 -24.93 3.64
CA ALA A 301 22.09 -26.24 3.21
C ALA A 301 22.41 -26.26 1.70
N ARG A 302 21.49 -25.73 0.88
CA ARG A 302 21.64 -25.68 -0.59
C ARG A 302 22.76 -24.74 -1.03
N ALA A 303 22.97 -23.64 -0.31
CA ALA A 303 24.05 -22.69 -0.57
C ALA A 303 25.41 -23.13 -0.02
N GLY A 304 25.41 -23.78 1.14
CA GLY A 304 26.61 -23.94 1.96
C GLY A 304 27.58 -25.00 1.48
N ARG A 305 27.18 -25.91 0.59
CA ARG A 305 28.04 -27.01 0.13
C ARG A 305 29.39 -26.53 -0.43
N GLU A 306 29.38 -25.47 -1.25
CA GLU A 306 30.58 -24.99 -1.94
C GLU A 306 31.12 -23.69 -1.35
N VAL A 307 30.25 -22.83 -0.82
CA VAL A 307 30.64 -21.46 -0.43
C VAL A 307 30.88 -21.36 1.07
N ARG A 308 30.11 -22.07 1.91
CA ARG A 308 30.08 -21.91 3.37
C ARG A 308 29.68 -23.20 4.11
N PRO A 309 30.58 -24.20 4.22
CA PRO A 309 30.28 -25.48 4.88
C PRO A 309 29.86 -25.33 6.35
N ASP A 310 30.35 -24.28 7.03
CA ASP A 310 29.99 -23.92 8.39
C ASP A 310 28.50 -23.58 8.55
N LEU A 311 27.92 -22.91 7.55
CA LEU A 311 26.52 -22.52 7.55
C LEU A 311 25.61 -23.72 7.23
N ALA A 312 26.00 -24.55 6.27
CA ALA A 312 25.31 -25.80 5.96
C ALA A 312 25.24 -26.70 7.21
N TRP A 313 26.35 -26.87 7.93
CA TRP A 313 26.40 -27.65 9.17
C TRP A 313 25.35 -27.20 10.20
N ARG A 314 25.17 -25.89 10.38
CA ARG A 314 24.17 -25.33 11.32
C ARG A 314 22.72 -25.59 10.91
N ALA A 315 22.45 -25.79 9.62
CA ALA A 315 21.11 -26.12 9.13
C ALA A 315 20.73 -27.59 9.40
N GLY A 316 21.70 -28.49 9.46
CA GLY A 316 21.50 -29.93 9.59
C GLY A 316 20.53 -30.35 10.70
N PRO A 317 20.70 -29.90 11.96
CA PRO A 317 19.80 -30.26 13.05
C PRO A 317 18.34 -29.84 12.83
N VAL A 318 18.12 -28.64 12.28
CA VAL A 318 16.77 -28.13 11.97
C VAL A 318 16.13 -28.98 10.88
N LEU A 319 16.86 -29.27 9.80
CA LEU A 319 16.34 -30.12 8.72
C LEU A 319 16.01 -31.53 9.21
N CYS A 320 16.83 -32.10 10.10
CA CYS A 320 16.56 -33.42 10.68
C CYS A 320 15.27 -33.42 11.54
N GLU A 321 15.03 -32.37 12.33
CA GLU A 321 13.79 -32.23 13.10
C GLU A 321 12.54 -32.23 12.19
N HIS A 322 12.63 -31.57 11.04
CA HIS A 322 11.55 -31.51 10.04
C HIS A 322 11.38 -32.81 9.22
N LEU A 323 12.19 -33.85 9.42
CA LEU A 323 11.91 -35.20 8.85
C LEU A 323 10.79 -35.94 9.59
N ARG A 324 10.47 -35.49 10.81
CA ARG A 324 9.41 -36.07 11.66
C ARG A 324 8.03 -35.82 11.07
N ASP A 325 7.07 -36.61 11.53
CA ASP A 325 5.66 -36.30 11.34
C ASP A 325 5.24 -35.22 12.36
N ASN A 326 5.31 -33.96 11.93
CA ASN A 326 5.03 -32.79 12.76
C ASN A 326 3.74 -32.05 12.35
N GLY A 327 2.95 -32.62 11.45
CA GLY A 327 1.71 -32.04 10.95
C GLY A 327 1.87 -30.85 9.99
N ILE A 328 3.08 -30.55 9.51
CA ILE A 328 3.32 -29.51 8.49
C ILE A 328 3.36 -30.18 7.12
N GLU A 329 2.55 -29.69 6.18
CA GLU A 329 2.48 -30.29 4.84
C GLU A 329 3.76 -30.01 4.04
N GLY A 330 4.37 -31.07 3.49
CA GLY A 330 5.50 -30.99 2.56
C GLY A 330 6.87 -30.64 3.15
N ASP A 331 6.98 -30.30 4.44
CA ASP A 331 8.25 -29.88 5.05
C ASP A 331 9.30 -31.00 5.11
N ALA A 332 8.91 -32.25 5.38
CA ALA A 332 9.79 -33.39 5.37
C ALA A 332 10.39 -33.66 3.98
N VAL A 333 9.64 -33.39 2.92
CA VAL A 333 10.14 -33.48 1.54
C VAL A 333 11.19 -32.40 1.28
N GLU A 334 10.89 -31.16 1.65
CA GLU A 334 11.81 -30.03 1.51
C GLU A 334 13.09 -30.26 2.33
N ALA A 335 12.96 -30.73 3.57
CA ALA A 335 14.06 -31.04 4.45
C ALA A 335 14.96 -32.16 3.90
N ALA A 336 14.36 -33.25 3.41
CA ALA A 336 15.10 -34.33 2.78
C ALA A 336 15.87 -33.87 1.53
N ARG A 337 15.25 -33.05 0.68
CA ARG A 337 15.92 -32.46 -0.50
C ARG A 337 17.07 -31.55 -0.11
N ALA A 338 16.90 -30.72 0.91
CA ALA A 338 17.95 -29.85 1.41
C ALA A 338 19.13 -30.65 2.01
N LEU A 339 18.85 -31.71 2.77
CA LEU A 339 19.88 -32.61 3.31
C LEU A 339 20.66 -33.32 2.20
N LEU A 340 19.98 -33.77 1.13
CA LEU A 340 20.65 -34.31 -0.06
C LEU A 340 21.54 -33.27 -0.74
N ALA A 341 21.04 -32.04 -0.91
CA ALA A 341 21.81 -30.95 -1.50
C ALA A 341 23.05 -30.59 -0.67
N MET A 342 22.97 -30.76 0.65
CA MET A 342 24.10 -30.58 1.58
C MET A 342 25.20 -31.63 1.38
N GLY A 343 24.87 -32.79 0.80
CA GLY A 343 25.82 -33.84 0.47
C GLY A 343 26.42 -34.52 1.72
N PRO A 344 27.71 -34.92 1.69
CA PRO A 344 28.35 -35.63 2.81
C PRO A 344 28.33 -34.88 4.15
N LEU A 345 28.18 -33.55 4.13
CA LEU A 345 28.04 -32.74 5.35
C LEU A 345 26.77 -33.11 6.16
N ALA A 346 25.78 -33.76 5.55
CA ALA A 346 24.55 -34.19 6.21
C ALA A 346 24.71 -35.48 7.02
N LEU A 347 25.77 -36.26 6.81
CA LEU A 347 25.94 -37.56 7.45
C LEU A 347 25.92 -37.45 8.98
N ALA A 348 26.75 -36.59 9.57
CA ALA A 348 26.85 -36.52 11.02
C ALA A 348 25.57 -35.96 11.70
N PRO A 349 24.87 -34.91 11.19
CA PRO A 349 23.57 -34.51 11.72
C PRO A 349 22.51 -35.63 11.61
N LEU A 350 22.47 -36.34 10.48
CA LEU A 350 21.54 -37.46 10.26
C LEU A 350 21.81 -38.64 11.21
N GLU A 351 23.07 -39.01 11.40
CA GLU A 351 23.48 -40.10 12.29
C GLU A 351 23.15 -39.78 13.75
N ARG A 352 23.41 -38.55 14.20
CA ARG A 352 23.02 -38.07 15.53
C ARG A 352 21.51 -38.09 15.72
N PHE A 353 20.77 -37.62 14.72
CA PHE A 353 19.31 -37.66 14.73
C PHE A 353 18.78 -39.10 14.80
N ALA A 354 19.33 -40.01 14.01
CA ALA A 354 18.97 -41.43 14.02
C ALA A 354 19.29 -42.10 15.38
N ALA A 355 20.36 -41.68 16.04
CA ALA A 355 20.71 -42.12 17.40
C ALA A 355 19.85 -41.49 18.51
N GLY A 356 18.97 -40.54 18.17
CA GLY A 356 18.15 -39.81 19.15
C GLY A 356 18.90 -38.72 19.92
N GLU A 357 20.07 -38.29 19.43
CA GLU A 357 20.87 -37.22 20.03
C GLU A 357 20.40 -35.84 19.54
N GLY A 358 19.50 -35.20 20.27
CA GLY A 358 19.03 -33.85 19.96
C GLY A 358 17.92 -33.35 20.87
N ALA A 359 17.54 -32.08 20.71
CA ALA A 359 16.53 -31.42 21.55
C ALA A 359 15.15 -32.11 21.51
N GLY A 360 14.86 -32.84 20.43
CA GLY A 360 13.59 -33.53 20.24
C GLY A 360 13.58 -35.02 20.62
N GLY A 361 14.66 -35.58 21.18
CA GLY A 361 14.74 -37.01 21.52
C GLY A 361 14.81 -37.97 20.32
N ALA A 362 14.43 -39.24 20.53
CA ALA A 362 14.41 -40.25 19.47
C ALA A 362 13.44 -39.87 18.32
N PRO A 363 13.82 -40.10 17.06
CA PRO A 363 12.96 -39.81 15.92
C PRO A 363 11.74 -40.73 15.90
N ASP A 364 10.63 -40.24 15.37
CA ASP A 364 9.49 -41.10 15.06
C ASP A 364 9.82 -42.06 13.90
N ARG A 365 8.87 -42.93 13.56
CA ARG A 365 9.03 -43.90 12.47
C ARG A 365 9.34 -43.23 11.12
N GLN A 366 8.73 -42.08 10.83
CA GLN A 366 8.96 -41.37 9.57
C GLN A 366 10.39 -40.82 9.52
N GLY A 367 10.79 -40.09 10.56
CA GLY A 367 12.12 -39.50 10.68
C GLY A 367 13.22 -40.56 10.67
N ALA A 368 13.06 -41.66 11.41
CA ALA A 368 14.05 -42.73 11.49
C ALA A 368 14.31 -43.40 10.12
N LEU A 369 13.25 -43.82 9.43
CA LEU A 369 13.37 -44.49 8.13
C LEU A 369 13.86 -43.52 7.04
N THR A 370 13.43 -42.26 7.08
CA THR A 370 13.92 -41.23 6.15
C THR A 370 15.40 -40.93 6.39
N ALA A 371 15.84 -40.83 7.65
CA ALA A 371 17.26 -40.64 7.97
C ALA A 371 18.10 -41.84 7.52
N GLU A 372 17.64 -43.07 7.74
CA GLU A 372 18.29 -44.29 7.24
C GLU A 372 18.46 -44.24 5.72
N TYR A 373 17.38 -43.90 4.99
CA TYR A 373 17.43 -43.73 3.54
C TYR A 373 18.52 -42.74 3.11
N LEU A 374 18.51 -41.54 3.69
CA LEU A 374 19.43 -40.46 3.35
C LEU A 374 20.88 -40.82 3.65
N VAL A 375 21.17 -41.44 4.80
CA VAL A 375 22.53 -41.89 5.17
C VAL A 375 23.06 -42.91 4.16
N ARG A 376 22.27 -43.95 3.87
CA ARG A 376 22.67 -44.99 2.90
C ARG A 376 22.88 -44.40 1.51
N HIS A 377 22.01 -43.50 1.08
CA HIS A 377 22.12 -42.81 -0.21
C HIS A 377 23.38 -41.94 -0.29
N LEU A 378 23.66 -41.12 0.72
CA LEU A 378 24.83 -40.24 0.76
C LEU A 378 26.16 -40.99 0.85
N ARG A 379 26.15 -42.22 1.36
CA ARG A 379 27.30 -43.14 1.34
C ARG A 379 27.47 -43.90 0.03
N GLY A 380 26.52 -43.78 -0.90
CA GLY A 380 26.54 -44.52 -2.17
C GLY A 380 26.20 -46.01 -2.01
N GLU A 381 25.50 -46.39 -0.95
CA GLU A 381 25.07 -47.78 -0.77
C GLU A 381 23.96 -48.13 -1.77
N PRO A 382 24.05 -49.27 -2.48
CA PRO A 382 23.01 -49.68 -3.42
C PRO A 382 21.73 -50.06 -2.66
N LEU A 383 20.61 -49.40 -3.02
CA LEU A 383 19.28 -49.69 -2.48
C LEU A 383 18.41 -50.39 -3.53
N THR A 384 17.86 -51.55 -3.18
CA THR A 384 16.85 -52.22 -4.01
C THR A 384 15.58 -51.38 -4.12
N ARG A 385 14.75 -51.63 -5.13
CA ARG A 385 13.45 -50.95 -5.28
C ARG A 385 12.53 -51.18 -4.08
N ALA A 386 12.59 -52.37 -3.47
CA ALA A 386 11.82 -52.71 -2.28
C ALA A 386 12.29 -51.92 -1.05
N GLU A 387 13.61 -51.79 -0.84
CA GLU A 387 14.17 -50.97 0.23
C GLU A 387 13.84 -49.48 0.04
N ARG A 388 13.98 -48.94 -1.19
CA ARG A 388 13.60 -47.55 -1.47
C ARG A 388 12.14 -47.28 -1.13
N ARG A 389 11.21 -48.17 -1.49
CA ARG A 389 9.80 -48.05 -1.12
C ARG A 389 9.55 -48.18 0.39
N ARG A 390 10.29 -49.05 1.06
CA ARG A 390 10.16 -49.25 2.52
C ARG A 390 10.66 -48.04 3.31
N LEU A 391 11.76 -47.44 2.87
CA LEU A 391 12.42 -46.34 3.57
C LEU A 391 11.87 -44.96 3.17
N ASN A 392 11.30 -44.82 1.97
CA ASN A 392 10.60 -43.62 1.54
C ASN A 392 9.21 -43.55 2.17
N VAL A 393 9.16 -43.15 3.44
CA VAL A 393 7.95 -43.06 4.24
C VAL A 393 7.44 -41.63 4.43
N ILE A 394 7.93 -40.65 3.65
CA ILE A 394 7.40 -39.30 3.71
C ILE A 394 5.98 -39.33 3.15
N THR A 395 5.00 -39.30 4.06
CA THR A 395 3.60 -39.57 3.76
C THR A 395 2.82 -38.32 3.32
N SER A 396 3.44 -37.14 3.36
CA SER A 396 2.74 -35.86 3.28
C SER A 396 2.24 -35.46 1.89
N VAL A 397 2.43 -36.25 0.83
CA VAL A 397 1.78 -35.97 -0.47
C VAL A 397 1.34 -37.27 -1.14
N ARG A 398 0.04 -37.42 -1.40
CA ARG A 398 -0.48 -38.37 -2.38
C ARG A 398 0.11 -38.03 -3.76
N GLY A 399 1.28 -38.59 -4.11
CA GLY A 399 1.81 -38.56 -5.48
C GLY A 399 3.28 -38.18 -5.69
N ASN A 400 4.05 -37.76 -4.68
CA ASN A 400 5.45 -37.38 -4.89
C ASN A 400 6.43 -38.48 -4.44
N THR A 401 6.85 -39.34 -5.37
CA THR A 401 8.07 -40.15 -5.22
C THR A 401 9.30 -39.29 -5.53
N PHE A 402 10.42 -39.51 -4.85
CA PHE A 402 11.72 -38.83 -5.06
C PHE A 402 12.39 -39.11 -6.43
N GLU A 403 11.64 -39.53 -7.45
CA GLU A 403 12.20 -40.06 -8.69
C GLU A 403 12.41 -39.03 -9.82
N ASP A 404 12.25 -37.73 -9.56
CA ASP A 404 12.56 -36.65 -10.53
C ASP A 404 13.64 -35.67 -10.04
#